data_AF-A0A434U9F8-F1
#
_entry.id   AF-A0A434U9F8-F1
#
_cell.length_a   1.000
_cell.length_b   1.000
_cell.length_c   1.000
_cell.angle_alpha   90.00
_cell.angle_beta   90.00
_cell.angle_gamma   90.00
#
_symmetry.space_group_name_H-M   'P 1'
#
loop_
_entity.id
_entity.type
_entity.pdbx_description
1 polymer ?
#
loop_
_entity_poly.entity_id
_entity_poly.type
_entity_poly.pdbx_seq_one_letter_code
_entity_poly.pdbx_strand_id
1 'polypeptide(L)'
;MNALAPISFTSAYRQLRPAEKLFVDSYVASVEAEAERRNERISNALYRPIPAEAVEASRGMLEKPMVRAAVAERINEIAAASELTVQRVIKELSAMAFSSMGNYITIGEDGFAYFDLAKCTPEQLSAISHVKTEVSASGRGQAKQEIKLHDKLSALRELMAYMGLRDPDNPHWRAENARPVNAAALPGDVSDEAAADVYAKMING
;
A
#
# COMPACT_ATOMS: atom_id res chain seq x y z
N MET A 1 -12.12 34.05 19.95
CA MET A 1 -11.62 33.01 19.02
C MET A 1 -12.10 31.67 19.54
N ASN A 2 -13.16 31.09 18.96
CA ASN A 2 -13.58 29.74 19.32
C ASN A 2 -12.62 28.76 18.64
N ALA A 3 -11.77 28.11 19.42
CA ALA A 3 -10.98 26.98 18.94
C ALA A 3 -11.95 25.84 18.60
N LEU A 4 -11.99 25.44 17.33
CA LEU A 4 -12.72 24.25 16.89
C LEU A 4 -12.08 23.04 17.57
N ALA A 5 -12.82 22.39 18.48
CA ALA A 5 -12.38 21.15 19.08
C ALA A 5 -12.22 20.08 17.97
N PRO A 6 -11.14 19.28 17.98
CA PRO A 6 -10.98 18.22 17.01
C PRO A 6 -12.13 17.21 17.14
N ILE A 7 -12.68 16.79 16.00
CA ILE A 7 -13.71 15.75 15.95
C ILE A 7 -13.05 14.45 16.44
N SER A 8 -13.45 13.98 17.63
CA SER A 8 -12.99 12.71 18.18
C SER A 8 -13.93 11.59 17.72
N PHE A 9 -13.42 10.70 16.87
CA PHE A 9 -14.15 9.50 16.46
C PHE A 9 -14.02 8.43 17.54
N THR A 10 -15.11 8.20 18.27
CA THR A 10 -15.18 7.12 19.26
C THR A 10 -15.65 5.84 18.58
N SER A 11 -14.94 4.73 18.80
CA SER A 11 -15.33 3.39 18.33
C SER A 11 -16.79 3.08 18.69
N ALA A 12 -17.57 2.61 17.73
CA ALA A 12 -18.95 2.21 17.97
C ALA A 12 -18.98 0.99 18.89
N TYR A 13 -18.07 0.02 18.64
CA TYR A 13 -17.93 -1.16 19.48
C TYR A 13 -17.61 -0.80 20.94
N ARG A 14 -16.72 0.17 21.20
CA ARG A 14 -16.37 0.57 22.58
C ARG A 14 -17.56 1.16 23.35
N GLN A 15 -18.49 1.82 22.65
CA GLN A 15 -19.69 2.43 23.23
C GLN A 15 -20.80 1.44 23.55
N LEU A 16 -20.69 0.18 23.09
CA LEU A 16 -21.71 -0.84 23.33
C LEU A 16 -21.70 -1.39 24.77
N ARG A 17 -22.87 -1.79 25.24
CA ARG A 17 -23.04 -2.53 26.50
C ARG A 17 -22.48 -3.96 26.36
N PRO A 18 -22.13 -4.65 27.46
CA PRO A 18 -21.54 -5.99 27.40
C PRO A 18 -22.35 -7.01 26.58
N ALA A 19 -23.68 -7.02 26.72
CA ALA A 19 -24.55 -7.91 25.95
C ALA A 19 -24.55 -7.60 24.45
N GLU A 20 -24.43 -6.33 24.07
CA GLU A 20 -24.36 -5.90 22.67
C GLU A 20 -23.00 -6.25 22.07
N LYS A 21 -21.91 -6.10 22.83
CA LYS A 21 -20.57 -6.55 22.41
C LYS A 21 -20.56 -8.05 22.13
N LEU A 22 -21.08 -8.87 23.05
CA LEU A 22 -21.17 -10.31 22.88
C LEU A 22 -21.97 -10.70 21.63
N PHE A 23 -23.09 -9.99 21.37
CA PHE A 23 -23.86 -10.19 20.14
C PHE A 23 -23.07 -9.81 18.89
N VAL A 24 -22.38 -8.67 18.89
CA VAL A 24 -21.56 -8.24 17.76
C VAL A 24 -20.45 -9.27 17.49
N ASP A 25 -19.75 -9.71 18.52
CA ASP A 25 -18.64 -10.66 18.36
C ASP A 25 -19.13 -12.01 17.82
N SER A 26 -20.25 -12.53 18.32
CA SER A 26 -20.82 -13.79 17.83
C SER A 26 -21.37 -13.67 16.40
N TYR A 27 -22.01 -12.55 16.07
CA TYR A 27 -22.52 -12.28 14.72
C TYR A 27 -21.39 -12.08 13.70
N VAL A 28 -20.33 -11.37 14.06
CA VAL A 28 -19.16 -11.19 13.19
C VAL A 28 -18.46 -12.53 12.95
N ALA A 29 -18.33 -13.37 13.97
CA ALA A 29 -17.78 -14.72 13.81
C ALA A 29 -18.63 -15.61 12.90
N SER A 30 -19.97 -15.50 12.93
CA SER A 30 -20.83 -16.25 12.01
C SER A 30 -20.71 -15.75 10.57
N VAL A 31 -20.58 -14.43 10.38
CA VAL A 31 -20.32 -13.81 9.07
C VAL A 31 -18.97 -14.24 8.51
N GLU A 32 -17.92 -14.29 9.33
CA GLU A 32 -16.60 -14.77 8.94
C GLU A 32 -16.65 -16.24 8.48
N ALA A 33 -17.30 -17.12 9.26
CA ALA A 33 -17.47 -18.52 8.90
C ALA A 33 -18.31 -18.71 7.62
N GLU A 34 -19.29 -17.85 7.37
CA GLU A 34 -20.03 -17.87 6.10
C GLU A 34 -19.15 -17.45 4.92
N ALA A 35 -18.38 -16.38 5.06
CA ALA A 35 -17.46 -15.92 4.03
C ALA A 35 -16.43 -17.00 3.67
N GLU A 36 -15.89 -17.70 4.69
CA GLU A 36 -14.98 -18.84 4.50
C GLU A 36 -15.65 -19.98 3.73
N ARG A 37 -16.86 -20.42 4.13
CA ARG A 37 -17.61 -21.47 3.42
C ARG A 37 -17.89 -21.13 1.96
N ARG A 38 -18.05 -19.84 1.66
CA ARG A 38 -18.32 -19.34 0.30
C ARG A 38 -17.04 -19.05 -0.48
N ASN A 39 -15.87 -19.17 0.15
CA ASN A 39 -14.58 -18.79 -0.40
C ASN A 39 -14.56 -17.33 -0.90
N GLU A 40 -15.05 -16.42 -0.07
CA GLU A 40 -15.21 -14.99 -0.37
C GLU A 40 -14.55 -14.11 0.71
N ARG A 41 -14.36 -12.83 0.37
CA ARG A 41 -13.91 -11.79 1.32
C ARG A 41 -15.00 -11.47 2.34
N ILE A 42 -14.64 -11.34 3.62
CA ILE A 42 -15.59 -10.96 4.68
C ILE A 42 -16.15 -9.55 4.45
N SER A 43 -15.38 -8.65 3.85
CA SER A 43 -15.81 -7.30 3.47
C SER A 43 -17.02 -7.28 2.53
N ASN A 44 -17.24 -8.35 1.74
CA ASN A 44 -18.43 -8.46 0.89
C ASN A 44 -19.74 -8.49 1.69
N ALA A 45 -19.70 -8.92 2.96
CA ALA A 45 -20.88 -8.95 3.84
C ALA A 45 -21.47 -7.54 4.05
N LEU A 46 -20.64 -6.48 4.00
CA LEU A 46 -21.09 -5.10 4.19
C LEU A 46 -21.95 -4.56 3.03
N TYR A 47 -21.82 -5.16 1.84
CA TYR A 47 -22.54 -4.76 0.64
C TYR A 47 -23.76 -5.64 0.36
N ARG A 48 -24.01 -6.64 1.21
CA ARG A 48 -25.14 -7.55 1.08
C ARG A 48 -26.30 -7.12 1.96
N PRO A 49 -27.55 -7.37 1.53
CA PRO A 49 -28.67 -7.25 2.44
C PRO A 49 -28.51 -8.25 3.59
N ILE A 50 -28.80 -7.81 4.80
CA ILE A 50 -28.84 -8.69 5.98
C ILE A 50 -30.02 -9.67 5.76
N PRO A 51 -29.81 -11.00 5.87
CA PRO A 51 -30.89 -11.97 5.72
C PRO A 51 -32.01 -11.73 6.73
N ALA A 52 -33.27 -11.88 6.31
CA ALA A 52 -34.44 -11.67 7.18
C ALA A 52 -34.37 -12.56 8.43
N GLU A 53 -33.97 -13.82 8.26
CA GLU A 53 -33.75 -14.78 9.35
C GLU A 53 -32.76 -14.29 10.40
N ALA A 54 -31.68 -13.60 9.97
CA ALA A 54 -30.70 -13.03 10.88
C ALA A 54 -31.26 -11.84 11.65
N VAL A 55 -32.10 -11.02 11.01
CA VAL A 55 -32.80 -9.90 11.66
C VAL A 55 -33.75 -10.44 12.74
N GLU A 56 -34.58 -11.43 12.41
CA GLU A 56 -35.51 -12.07 13.34
C GLU A 56 -34.77 -12.72 14.52
N ALA A 57 -33.71 -13.49 14.24
CA ALA A 57 -32.88 -14.14 15.26
C ALA A 57 -32.18 -13.14 16.20
N SER A 58 -31.92 -11.91 15.74
CA SER A 58 -31.21 -10.88 16.52
C SER A 58 -32.03 -10.30 17.67
N ARG A 59 -33.34 -10.56 17.74
CA ARG A 59 -34.26 -10.00 18.76
C ARG A 59 -34.15 -8.47 18.88
N GLY A 60 -34.07 -7.78 17.74
CA GLY A 60 -33.96 -6.31 17.67
C GLY A 60 -32.55 -5.76 17.86
N MET A 61 -31.51 -6.59 18.02
CA MET A 61 -30.12 -6.10 18.10
C MET A 61 -29.66 -5.48 16.79
N LEU A 62 -30.00 -6.09 15.64
CA LEU A 62 -29.61 -5.56 14.32
C LEU A 62 -30.42 -4.33 13.90
N GLU A 63 -31.50 -3.98 14.60
CA GLU A 63 -32.25 -2.75 14.35
C GLU A 63 -31.55 -1.52 14.96
N LYS A 64 -30.67 -1.74 15.96
CA LYS A 64 -29.95 -0.66 16.65
C LYS A 64 -28.83 -0.11 15.77
N PRO A 65 -28.82 1.19 15.45
CA PRO A 65 -27.79 1.79 14.60
C PRO A 65 -26.36 1.59 15.14
N MET A 66 -26.17 1.71 16.46
CA MET A 66 -24.86 1.55 17.09
C MET A 66 -24.33 0.12 17.00
N VAL A 67 -25.20 -0.88 17.10
CA VAL A 67 -24.82 -2.30 16.93
C VAL A 67 -24.41 -2.56 15.49
N ARG A 68 -25.18 -2.07 14.52
CA ARG A 68 -24.82 -2.19 13.09
C ARG A 68 -23.48 -1.50 12.78
N ALA A 69 -23.25 -0.32 13.34
CA ALA A 69 -21.99 0.39 13.19
C ALA A 69 -20.81 -0.41 13.77
N ALA A 70 -20.98 -1.01 14.95
CA ALA A 70 -19.96 -1.86 15.56
C ALA A 70 -19.70 -3.16 14.77
N VAL A 71 -20.73 -3.79 14.19
CA VAL A 71 -20.55 -4.93 13.28
C VAL A 71 -19.72 -4.52 12.07
N ALA A 72 -20.05 -3.38 11.45
CA ALA A 72 -19.30 -2.88 10.30
C ALA A 72 -17.86 -2.52 10.65
N GLU A 73 -17.63 -1.90 11.81
CA GLU A 73 -16.30 -1.61 12.34
C GLU A 73 -15.47 -2.90 12.49
N ARG A 74 -16.01 -3.92 13.17
CA ARG A 74 -15.32 -5.20 13.39
C ARG A 74 -15.05 -5.97 12.10
N ILE A 75 -15.99 -5.98 11.15
CA ILE A 75 -15.76 -6.60 9.83
C ILE A 75 -14.63 -5.88 9.09
N ASN A 76 -14.58 -4.54 9.11
CA ASN A 76 -13.51 -3.78 8.48
C ASN A 76 -12.15 -4.03 9.14
N GLU A 77 -12.10 -4.16 10.48
CA GLU A 77 -10.87 -4.51 11.20
C GLU A 77 -10.34 -5.89 10.79
N ILE A 78 -11.22 -6.90 10.73
CA ILE A 78 -10.85 -8.24 10.28
C ILE A 78 -10.41 -8.21 8.82
N ALA A 79 -11.20 -7.56 7.95
CA ALA A 79 -10.87 -7.44 6.53
C ALA A 79 -9.51 -6.77 6.31
N ALA A 80 -9.21 -5.69 7.04
CA ALA A 80 -7.91 -5.02 6.96
C ALA A 80 -6.75 -5.92 7.39
N ALA A 81 -6.97 -6.80 8.37
CA ALA A 81 -5.95 -7.73 8.86
C ALA A 81 -5.76 -8.93 7.93
N SER A 82 -6.84 -9.54 7.43
CA SER A 82 -6.81 -10.84 6.75
C SER A 82 -6.91 -10.76 5.22
N GLU A 83 -7.55 -9.74 4.65
CA GLU A 83 -7.77 -9.70 3.21
C GLU A 83 -6.54 -9.21 2.45
N LEU A 84 -6.21 -9.94 1.37
CA LEU A 84 -5.23 -9.52 0.39
C LEU A 84 -5.92 -8.62 -0.65
N THR A 85 -5.76 -7.31 -0.49
CA THR A 85 -6.25 -6.31 -1.45
C THR A 85 -5.14 -5.88 -2.40
N VAL A 86 -5.50 -5.42 -3.61
CA VAL A 86 -4.55 -4.87 -4.58
C VAL A 86 -3.76 -3.72 -3.96
N GLN A 87 -4.41 -2.85 -3.18
CA GLN A 87 -3.76 -1.75 -2.49
C GLN A 87 -2.73 -2.23 -1.46
N ARG A 88 -3.03 -3.30 -0.72
CA ARG A 88 -2.08 -3.91 0.23
C ARG A 88 -0.87 -4.50 -0.47
N VAL A 89 -1.07 -5.20 -1.59
CA VAL A 89 0.01 -5.74 -2.42
C VAL A 89 0.89 -4.62 -2.97
N ILE A 90 0.30 -3.57 -3.52
CA ILE A 90 1.03 -2.41 -4.05
C ILE A 90 1.79 -1.69 -2.94
N LYS A 91 1.19 -1.51 -1.77
CA LYS A 91 1.84 -0.89 -0.61
C LYS A 91 3.09 -1.68 -0.20
N GLU A 92 2.98 -2.99 -0.12
CA GLU A 92 4.10 -3.87 0.24
C GLU A 92 5.21 -3.86 -0.82
N LEU A 93 4.84 -4.01 -2.10
CA LEU A 93 5.78 -3.89 -3.22
C LEU A 93 6.48 -2.53 -3.24
N SER A 94 5.75 -1.45 -2.95
CA SER A 94 6.31 -0.09 -2.88
C SER A 94 7.29 0.06 -1.73
N ALA A 95 6.98 -0.50 -0.55
CA ALA A 95 7.90 -0.49 0.58
C ALA A 95 9.25 -1.15 0.23
N MET A 96 9.22 -2.30 -0.45
CA MET A 96 10.43 -2.97 -0.94
C MET A 96 11.13 -2.17 -2.05
N ALA A 97 10.38 -1.72 -3.07
CA ALA A 97 10.89 -1.02 -4.25
C ALA A 97 11.53 0.34 -3.93
N PHE A 98 11.03 1.04 -2.91
CA PHE A 98 11.52 2.35 -2.52
C PHE A 98 12.29 2.33 -1.19
N SER A 99 12.61 1.14 -0.67
CA SER A 99 13.46 0.97 0.51
C SER A 99 14.83 1.63 0.33
N SER A 100 15.39 2.20 1.39
CA SER A 100 16.70 2.88 1.33
C SER A 100 17.50 2.57 2.59
N MET A 101 18.76 2.15 2.43
CA MET A 101 19.64 1.83 3.56
C MET A 101 19.80 3.00 4.54
N GLY A 102 19.73 4.24 4.02
CA GLY A 102 19.78 5.47 4.82
C GLY A 102 18.70 5.56 5.90
N ASN A 103 17.55 4.90 5.70
CA ASN A 103 16.44 4.92 6.67
C ASN A 103 16.74 4.07 7.92
N TYR A 104 17.63 3.09 7.82
CA TYR A 104 17.93 2.14 8.89
C TYR A 104 19.20 2.50 9.66
N ILE A 105 19.94 3.52 9.22
CA ILE A 105 21.22 3.91 9.81
C ILE A 105 21.12 5.26 10.51
N THR A 106 21.82 5.39 11.63
CA THR A 106 22.07 6.65 12.34
C THR A 106 23.59 6.81 12.47
N ILE A 107 24.09 8.02 12.27
CA ILE A 107 25.51 8.33 12.50
C ILE A 107 25.68 8.69 13.98
N GLY A 108 26.53 7.96 14.68
CA GLY A 108 26.88 8.22 16.08
C GLY A 108 27.80 9.43 16.24
N GLU A 109 27.98 9.89 17.48
CA GLU A 109 28.89 11.01 17.81
C GLU A 109 30.35 10.71 17.47
N ASP A 110 30.70 9.43 17.39
CA ASP A 110 31.99 8.92 16.96
C ASP A 110 32.20 8.90 15.44
N GLY A 111 31.18 9.32 14.67
CA GLY A 111 31.20 9.36 13.20
C GLY A 111 30.92 8.02 12.52
N PHE A 112 30.64 6.95 13.27
CA PHE A 112 30.33 5.64 12.71
C PHE A 112 28.82 5.45 12.47
N ALA A 113 28.47 4.64 11.48
CA ALA A 113 27.08 4.31 11.18
C ALA A 113 26.60 3.12 12.03
N TYR A 114 25.44 3.28 12.65
CA TYR A 114 24.78 2.28 13.49
C TYR A 114 23.39 1.98 12.96
N PHE A 115 22.96 0.72 13.04
CA PHE A 115 21.57 0.37 12.72
C PHE A 115 20.63 0.83 13.84
N ASP A 116 19.58 1.52 13.46
CA ASP A 116 18.52 1.99 14.35
C ASP A 116 17.16 1.58 13.77
N LEU A 117 16.70 0.41 14.21
CA LEU A 117 15.40 -0.12 13.81
C LEU A 117 14.25 0.48 14.64
N ALA A 118 14.54 1.14 15.77
CA ALA A 118 13.52 1.70 16.64
C ALA A 118 12.85 2.93 16.02
N LYS A 119 13.56 3.67 15.17
CA LYS A 119 13.00 4.80 14.41
C LYS A 119 12.27 4.39 13.13
N CYS A 120 12.36 3.13 12.72
CA CYS A 120 11.82 2.69 11.44
C CYS A 120 10.29 2.56 11.50
N THR A 121 9.63 3.02 10.43
CA THR A 121 8.20 2.79 10.20
C THR A 121 7.93 1.31 9.92
N PRO A 122 6.68 0.83 10.12
CA PRO A 122 6.31 -0.54 9.75
C PRO A 122 6.63 -0.90 8.30
N GLU A 123 6.44 0.03 7.38
CA GLU A 123 6.76 -0.13 5.95
C GLU A 123 8.27 -0.26 5.71
N GLN A 124 9.09 0.49 6.44
CA GLN A 124 10.54 0.33 6.35
C GLN A 124 10.96 -1.02 6.92
N LEU A 125 10.40 -1.44 8.06
CA LEU A 125 10.71 -2.74 8.65
C LEU A 125 10.31 -3.91 7.74
N SER A 126 9.20 -3.79 7.01
CA SER A 126 8.74 -4.86 6.11
C SER A 126 9.67 -5.09 4.90
N ALA A 127 10.47 -4.08 4.52
CA ALA A 127 11.47 -4.24 3.47
C ALA A 127 12.74 -5.01 3.90
N ILE A 128 12.88 -5.35 5.19
CA ILE A 128 14.02 -6.12 5.71
C ILE A 128 13.78 -7.62 5.47
N SER A 129 14.64 -8.25 4.69
CA SER A 129 14.59 -9.69 4.42
C SER A 129 15.35 -10.53 5.45
N HIS A 130 16.35 -9.94 6.11
CA HIS A 130 17.22 -10.66 7.06
C HIS A 130 17.87 -9.71 8.07
N VAL A 131 17.92 -10.14 9.33
CA VAL A 131 18.69 -9.49 10.41
C VAL A 131 19.53 -10.57 11.09
N LYS A 132 20.83 -10.33 11.21
CA LYS A 132 21.77 -11.17 11.96
C LYS A 132 22.47 -10.34 13.02
N THR A 133 22.49 -10.83 14.25
CA THR A 133 23.21 -10.21 15.36
C THR A 133 24.15 -11.24 15.98
N GLU A 134 25.45 -11.01 15.88
CA GLU A 134 26.47 -11.82 16.53
C GLU A 134 26.96 -11.10 17.78
N VAL A 135 26.70 -11.68 18.95
CA VAL A 135 27.20 -11.18 20.23
C VAL A 135 28.46 -11.96 20.58
N SER A 136 29.55 -11.24 20.88
CA SER A 136 30.82 -11.88 21.26
C SER A 136 30.66 -12.67 22.58
N ALA A 137 31.20 -13.90 22.62
CA ALA A 137 31.06 -14.84 23.73
C ALA A 137 31.61 -14.33 25.08
N SER A 138 32.40 -13.26 25.09
CA SER A 138 32.93 -12.63 26.30
C SER A 138 32.01 -11.56 26.90
N GLY A 139 30.88 -11.24 26.26
CA GLY A 139 29.96 -10.17 26.68
C GLY A 139 30.56 -8.75 26.66
N ARG A 140 31.81 -8.61 26.19
CA ARG A 140 32.59 -7.36 26.20
C ARG A 140 32.88 -6.79 24.80
N GLY A 141 32.32 -7.38 23.75
CA GLY A 141 32.50 -6.90 22.36
C GLY A 141 31.25 -6.21 21.81
N GLN A 142 31.44 -5.25 20.89
CA GLN A 142 30.34 -4.69 20.09
C GLN A 142 29.63 -5.81 19.34
N ALA A 143 28.29 -5.81 19.38
CA ALA A 143 27.49 -6.77 18.62
C ALA A 143 27.64 -6.47 17.13
N LYS A 144 28.05 -7.46 16.34
CA LYS A 144 28.11 -7.32 14.89
C LYS A 144 26.71 -7.53 14.33
N GLN A 145 26.16 -6.50 13.70
CA GLN A 145 24.84 -6.55 13.08
C GLN A 145 24.96 -6.54 11.55
N GLU A 146 24.19 -7.39 10.89
CA GLU A 146 24.05 -7.46 9.43
C GLU A 146 22.56 -7.38 9.09
N ILE A 147 22.20 -6.44 8.21
CA ILE A 147 20.83 -6.26 7.72
C ILE A 147 20.82 -6.40 6.21
N LYS A 148 19.88 -7.19 5.69
CA LYS A 148 19.61 -7.29 4.24
C LYS A 148 18.19 -6.84 3.96
N LEU A 149 18.04 -6.07 2.89
CA LEU A 149 16.75 -5.66 2.35
C LEU A 149 16.34 -6.62 1.23
N HIS A 150 15.03 -6.69 0.97
CA HIS A 150 14.50 -7.39 -0.19
C HIS A 150 15.03 -6.83 -1.52
N ASP A 151 14.97 -7.65 -2.58
CA ASP A 151 15.43 -7.22 -3.91
C ASP A 151 14.54 -6.09 -4.46
N LYS A 152 15.12 -4.88 -4.46
CA LYS A 152 14.49 -3.67 -4.99
C LYS A 152 14.13 -3.80 -6.47
N LEU A 153 14.98 -4.44 -7.28
CA LEU A 153 14.78 -4.47 -8.73
C LEU A 153 13.59 -5.32 -9.13
N SER A 154 13.40 -6.48 -8.50
CA SER A 154 12.21 -7.31 -8.75
C SER A 154 10.93 -6.60 -8.33
N ALA A 155 10.91 -5.95 -7.16
CA ALA A 155 9.75 -5.17 -6.72
C ALA A 155 9.39 -4.04 -7.69
N LEU A 156 10.38 -3.29 -8.20
CA LEU A 156 10.16 -2.26 -9.23
C LEU A 156 9.63 -2.85 -10.53
N ARG A 157 10.11 -4.03 -10.96
CA ARG A 157 9.62 -4.69 -12.19
C ARG A 157 8.14 -5.06 -12.09
N GLU A 158 7.71 -5.60 -10.97
CA GLU A 158 6.29 -5.92 -10.74
C GLU A 158 5.43 -4.66 -10.72
N LEU A 159 5.88 -3.58 -10.06
CA LEU A 159 5.18 -2.30 -10.08
C LEU A 159 5.10 -1.68 -11.48
N MET A 160 6.20 -1.72 -12.25
CA MET A 160 6.22 -1.25 -13.64
C MET A 160 5.26 -2.05 -14.52
N ALA A 161 5.18 -3.37 -14.34
CA ALA A 161 4.24 -4.21 -15.05
C ALA A 161 2.79 -3.85 -14.69
N TYR A 162 2.49 -3.69 -13.39
CA TYR A 162 1.17 -3.28 -12.91
C TYR A 162 0.74 -1.91 -13.45
N MET A 163 1.66 -0.94 -13.55
CA MET A 163 1.40 0.39 -14.12
C MET A 163 1.40 0.41 -15.66
N GLY A 164 1.64 -0.72 -16.31
CA GLY A 164 1.76 -0.81 -17.77
C GLY A 164 3.01 -0.12 -18.34
N LEU A 165 3.97 0.31 -17.52
CA LEU A 165 5.19 1.02 -17.98
C LEU A 165 6.09 0.15 -18.86
N ARG A 166 5.83 -1.16 -18.95
CA ARG A 166 6.52 -2.06 -19.86
C ARG A 166 5.82 -2.22 -21.22
N ASP A 167 4.63 -1.65 -21.37
CA ASP A 167 3.87 -1.64 -22.62
C ASP A 167 4.51 -0.62 -23.59
N PRO A 168 4.95 -1.05 -24.80
CA PRO A 168 5.46 -0.16 -25.83
C PRO A 168 4.49 0.98 -26.19
N ASP A 169 3.18 0.76 -26.08
CA ASP A 169 2.14 1.73 -26.46
C ASP A 169 1.64 2.60 -25.29
N ASN A 170 2.31 2.53 -24.12
CA ASN A 170 1.91 3.25 -22.93
C ASN A 170 1.83 4.79 -23.16
N PRO A 171 0.69 5.44 -22.85
CA PRO A 171 0.52 6.89 -22.95
C PRO A 171 1.60 7.71 -22.22
N HIS A 172 2.12 7.24 -21.09
CA HIS A 172 3.19 7.91 -20.34
C HIS A 172 4.46 8.04 -21.19
N TRP A 173 4.86 6.96 -21.88
CA TRP A 173 6.01 7.01 -22.79
C TRP A 173 5.77 7.90 -23.99
N ARG A 174 4.52 7.97 -24.49
CA ARG A 174 4.17 8.91 -25.58
C ARG A 174 4.25 10.37 -25.14
N ALA A 175 3.90 10.68 -23.89
CA ALA A 175 3.97 12.03 -23.35
C ALA A 175 5.41 12.47 -23.05
N GLU A 176 6.24 11.59 -22.48
CA GLU A 176 7.65 11.89 -22.18
C GLU A 176 8.55 11.86 -23.43
N ASN A 177 8.28 10.96 -24.39
CA ASN A 177 9.03 10.86 -25.64
C ASN A 177 8.37 11.60 -26.81
N ALA A 178 7.35 12.44 -26.55
CA ALA A 178 6.81 13.32 -27.57
C ALA A 178 7.97 14.18 -28.07
N ARG A 179 8.35 14.00 -29.35
CA ARG A 179 9.35 14.87 -29.99
C ARG A 179 8.90 16.31 -29.73
N PRO A 180 9.80 17.21 -29.29
CA PRO A 180 9.43 18.60 -29.14
C PRO A 180 8.81 19.07 -30.45
N VAL A 181 7.68 19.75 -30.36
CA VAL A 181 6.91 20.27 -31.52
C VAL A 181 7.79 21.17 -32.41
N ASN A 182 8.95 21.59 -31.92
CA ASN A 182 10.01 22.29 -32.64
C ASN A 182 10.96 21.37 -33.43
N ALA A 183 10.48 20.29 -34.05
CA ALA A 183 11.16 19.81 -35.25
C ALA A 183 10.93 20.92 -36.29
N ALA A 184 11.98 21.69 -36.61
CA ALA A 184 11.91 22.87 -37.47
C ALA A 184 10.87 22.67 -38.57
N ALA A 185 9.72 23.34 -38.42
CA ALA A 185 8.67 23.26 -39.42
C ALA A 185 9.31 23.75 -40.72
N LEU A 186 9.43 22.86 -41.70
CA LEU A 186 9.83 23.25 -43.04
C LEU A 186 8.82 24.33 -43.47
N PRO A 187 9.25 25.56 -43.76
CA PRO A 187 8.33 26.60 -44.17
C PRO A 187 7.59 26.10 -45.43
N GLY A 188 6.27 26.28 -45.49
CA GLY A 188 5.40 25.62 -46.49
C GLY A 188 5.64 26.02 -47.94
N ASP A 189 6.73 26.73 -48.23
CA ASP A 189 7.16 27.27 -49.53
C ASP A 189 8.53 26.75 -49.99
N VAL A 190 9.13 25.74 -49.32
CA VAL A 190 10.41 25.18 -49.77
C VAL A 190 10.21 24.39 -51.06
N SER A 191 11.05 24.65 -52.07
CA SER A 191 11.10 23.81 -53.28
C SER A 191 11.50 22.37 -52.94
N ASP A 192 11.05 21.42 -53.76
CA ASP A 192 11.33 19.99 -53.58
C ASP A 192 12.83 19.70 -53.41
N GLU A 193 13.68 20.47 -54.10
CA GLU A 193 15.14 20.38 -54.00
C GLU A 193 15.68 20.80 -52.62
N ALA A 194 15.19 21.90 -52.07
CA ALA A 194 15.66 22.37 -50.77
C ALA A 194 15.06 21.53 -49.61
N ALA A 195 13.89 20.92 -49.80
CA ALA A 195 13.38 19.89 -48.89
C ALA A 195 14.26 18.62 -48.91
N ALA A 196 14.70 18.19 -50.09
CA ALA A 196 15.60 17.04 -50.25
C ALA A 196 16.97 17.27 -49.60
N ASP A 197 17.54 18.47 -49.73
CA ASP A 197 18.83 18.83 -49.12
C ASP A 197 18.80 18.85 -47.59
N VAL A 198 17.70 19.33 -47.00
CA VAL A 198 17.51 19.31 -45.54
C VAL A 198 17.36 17.87 -45.05
N TYR A 199 16.65 17.02 -45.80
CA TYR A 199 16.48 15.61 -45.48
C TYR A 199 17.79 14.81 -45.58
N ALA A 200 18.59 15.07 -46.62
CA ALA A 200 19.90 14.44 -46.81
C ALA A 200 20.88 14.80 -45.69
N LYS A 201 20.84 16.03 -45.19
CA LYS A 201 21.64 16.48 -44.03
C LYS A 201 21.18 15.86 -42.70
N MET A 202 19.91 15.47 -42.58
CA MET A 202 19.38 14.78 -41.40
C MET A 202 19.75 13.30 -41.33
N ILE A 203 19.89 12.64 -42.49
CA ILE A 203 20.23 11.20 -42.57
C ILE A 203 21.73 10.95 -42.45
N ASN A 204 22.57 11.84 -43.00
CA ASN A 204 24.02 11.68 -43.03
C ASN A 204 24.75 12.39 -41.87
N GLY A 205 24.06 12.62 -40.76
CA GLY A 205 24.67 13.09 -39.50
C GLY A 205 25.51 12.01 -38.85
#